data_AF-A0A8K0HM71-F1
#
_entry.id   AF-A0A8K0HM71-F1
#
_cell.length_a   1.000
_cell.length_b   1.000
_cell.length_c   1.000
_cell.angle_alpha   90.00
_cell.angle_beta   90.00
_cell.angle_gamma   90.00
#
_symmetry.space_group_name_H-M   'P 1'
#
loop_
_entity.id
_entity.type
_entity.pdbx_description
1 polymer ?
#
loop_
_entity_poly.entity_id
_entity_poly.type
_entity_poly.pdbx_seq_one_letter_code
_entity_poly.pdbx_strand_id
1 'polypeptide(L)' 'MLTRYGIGRLLLYDYDIVELANMNRQVFRLEQVGMTKTNAAVHTLLDINSDVVLEGLVNENALVLALECLI' A
#
# COMPACT_ATOMS: atom_id res chain seq x y z
N MET A 1 6.67 -7.40 -5.30
CA MET A 1 7.48 -8.63 -5.24
C MET A 1 7.42 -9.29 -3.87
N LEU A 2 7.68 -8.59 -2.77
CA LEU A 2 7.64 -9.14 -1.40
C LEU A 2 6.34 -9.91 -1.05
N THR A 3 5.18 -9.39 -1.45
CA THR A 3 3.88 -10.06 -1.27
C THR A 3 3.83 -11.45 -1.92
N ARG A 4 4.44 -11.62 -3.10
CA ARG A 4 4.51 -12.93 -3.78
C ARG A 4 5.42 -13.92 -3.05
N TYR A 5 6.40 -13.43 -2.31
CA TYR A 5 7.29 -14.26 -1.49
C TYR A 5 6.68 -14.60 -0.12
N GLY A 6 5.49 -14.09 0.21
CA GLY A 6 4.83 -14.40 1.48
C GLY A 6 5.51 -13.80 2.70
N ILE A 7 6.13 -12.62 2.57
CA ILE A 7 6.63 -11.87 3.73
C ILE A 7 5.46 -11.59 4.67
N GLY A 8 5.58 -11.98 5.95
CA GLY A 8 4.44 -12.06 6.86
C GLY A 8 3.63 -10.76 7.03
N ARG A 9 4.29 -9.60 7.13
CA ARG A 9 3.61 -8.30 7.27
C ARG A 9 4.32 -7.22 6.46
N LEU A 10 3.56 -6.41 5.72
CA LEU A 10 4.06 -5.22 5.04
C LEU A 10 3.25 -4.00 5.46
N LEU A 11 3.97 -2.99 5.94
CA LEU A 11 3.41 -1.67 6.23
C LEU A 11 3.68 -0.76 5.03
N LEU A 12 2.62 -0.20 4.46
CA LEU A 12 2.68 0.69 3.31
C LEU A 12 2.44 2.12 3.76
N TYR A 13 3.28 3.02 3.28
CA TYR A 13 3.26 4.41 3.66
C TYR A 13 3.51 5.31 2.45
N ASP A 14 2.47 6.04 2.07
CA ASP A 14 2.46 6.99 0.96
C ASP A 14 1.27 7.94 1.17
N TYR A 15 1.49 9.23 0.95
CA TYR A 15 0.52 10.30 1.11
C TYR A 15 -0.18 10.68 -0.18
N ASP A 16 0.37 10.25 -1.30
CA ASP A 16 -0.12 10.63 -2.59
C ASP A 16 -1.39 9.86 -2.96
N ILE A 17 -2.09 10.45 -3.90
CA ILE A 17 -3.25 9.88 -4.56
C ILE A 17 -2.81 9.25 -5.88
N VAL A 18 -3.50 8.20 -6.30
CA VAL A 18 -3.30 7.60 -7.63
C VAL A 18 -3.80 8.57 -8.70
N GLU A 19 -2.90 9.00 -9.57
CA GLU A 19 -3.19 9.83 -10.73
C GLU A 19 -3.08 9.04 -12.03
N LEU A 20 -3.73 9.52 -13.09
CA LEU A 20 -3.59 8.94 -14.44
C LEU A 20 -2.13 8.87 -14.90
N ALA A 21 -1.34 9.91 -14.57
CA ALA A 21 0.08 9.99 -14.88
C ALA A 21 0.94 8.98 -14.10
N ASN A 22 0.36 8.15 -13.21
CA ASN A 22 1.10 7.09 -12.53
C ASN A 22 1.05 5.76 -13.28
N MET A 23 0.09 5.56 -14.19
CA MET A 23 -0.14 4.29 -14.89
C MET A 23 1.01 3.86 -15.79
N ASN A 24 1.81 4.81 -16.28
CA ASN A 24 2.97 4.55 -17.14
C ASN A 24 4.21 4.07 -16.37
N ARG A 25 4.23 4.22 -15.03
CA ARG A 25 5.44 3.98 -14.20
C ARG A 25 5.19 3.16 -12.93
N GLN A 26 3.94 3.05 -12.49
CA GLN A 26 3.53 2.36 -11.27
C GLN A 26 2.43 1.35 -11.60
N VAL A 27 2.30 0.34 -10.74
CA VAL A 27 1.36 -0.77 -10.93
C VAL A 27 0.03 -0.41 -10.28
N PHE A 28 -0.75 0.41 -10.97
CA PHE A 28 -2.13 0.74 -10.61
C PHE A 28 -3.09 0.47 -11.77
N ARG A 29 -4.38 0.41 -11.46
CA ARG A 29 -5.47 0.24 -12.42
C ARG A 29 -6.23 1.54 -12.60
N LEU A 30 -6.88 1.71 -13.76
CA LEU A 30 -7.64 2.92 -14.08
C LEU A 30 -8.75 3.20 -13.05
N GLU A 31 -9.42 2.15 -12.57
CA GLU A 31 -10.48 2.24 -11.55
C GLU A 31 -9.98 2.70 -10.16
N GLN A 32 -8.66 2.69 -9.93
CA GLN A 32 -8.05 3.11 -8.66
C GLN A 32 -7.65 4.59 -8.66
N VAL A 33 -7.82 5.31 -9.79
CA VAL A 33 -7.54 6.75 -9.86
C VAL A 33 -8.40 7.50 -8.85
N GLY A 34 -7.79 8.37 -8.05
CA GLY A 34 -8.45 9.09 -6.96
C GLY A 34 -8.42 8.36 -5.60
N MET A 35 -7.99 7.10 -5.54
CA MET A 35 -7.70 6.42 -4.27
C MET A 35 -6.32 6.84 -3.74
N THR A 36 -6.09 6.73 -2.43
CA THR A 36 -4.74 6.82 -1.90
C THR A 36 -3.89 5.67 -2.46
N LYS A 37 -2.61 5.95 -2.75
CA LYS A 37 -1.71 4.92 -3.30
C LYS A 37 -1.59 3.71 -2.39
N THR A 38 -1.59 3.93 -1.08
CA THR A 38 -1.57 2.87 -0.08
C THR A 38 -2.80 1.97 -0.17
N ASN A 39 -4.01 2.52 -0.23
CA ASN A 39 -5.22 1.72 -0.35
C ASN A 39 -5.27 0.95 -1.68
N ALA A 40 -4.93 1.62 -2.79
CA ALA A 40 -4.87 0.97 -4.11
C ALA A 40 -3.86 -0.19 -4.13
N ALA A 41 -2.70 0.00 -3.48
CA ALA A 41 -1.69 -1.04 -3.33
C ALA A 41 -2.20 -2.19 -2.45
N VAL A 42 -2.82 -1.92 -1.29
CA VAL A 42 -3.39 -2.97 -0.42
C VAL A 42 -4.36 -3.85 -1.20
N HIS A 43 -5.32 -3.26 -1.93
CA HIS A 43 -6.26 -4.02 -2.75
C HIS A 43 -5.54 -4.93 -3.76
N THR A 44 -4.59 -4.36 -4.49
CA THR A 44 -3.85 -5.11 -5.53
C THR A 44 -2.98 -6.22 -4.95
N LEU A 45 -2.39 -5.99 -3.78
CA LEU A 45 -1.50 -6.94 -3.14
C LEU A 45 -2.27 -8.08 -2.44
N LEU A 46 -3.46 -7.80 -1.90
CA LEU A 46 -4.36 -8.85 -1.39
C LEU A 46 -4.83 -9.80 -2.49
N ASP A 47 -5.11 -9.28 -3.69
CA ASP A 47 -5.43 -10.11 -4.86
C ASP A 47 -4.26 -11.03 -5.28
N ILE A 48 -3.02 -10.65 -4.95
CA ILE A 48 -1.82 -11.42 -5.28
C ILE A 48 -1.56 -12.52 -4.24
N ASN A 49 -1.67 -12.18 -2.95
CA ASN A 49 -1.50 -13.14 -1.86
C ASN A 49 -2.22 -12.63 -0.60
N SER A 50 -3.32 -13.29 -0.25
CA SER A 50 -4.14 -12.97 0.91
C SER A 50 -3.52 -13.38 2.25
N ASP A 51 -2.45 -14.18 2.25
CA ASP A 51 -1.79 -14.65 3.47
C ASP A 51 -0.85 -13.59 4.08
N VAL A 52 -0.56 -12.53 3.33
CA VAL A 52 0.30 -11.42 3.78
C VAL A 52 -0.55 -10.39 4.52
N VAL A 53 -0.13 -10.01 5.72
CA VAL A 53 -0.77 -8.93 6.48
C VAL A 53 -0.35 -7.58 5.89
N LEU A 54 -1.33 -6.80 5.44
CA LEU A 54 -1.10 -5.51 4.76
C LEU A 54 -1.80 -4.38 5.50
N GLU A 55 -1.06 -3.31 5.76
CA GLU A 55 -1.60 -2.10 6.40
C GLU A 55 -1.16 -0.86 5.61
N GLY A 56 -2.14 -0.04 5.20
CA GLY A 56 -1.91 1.22 4.51
C GLY A 56 -2.09 2.41 5.45
N LEU A 57 -1.05 3.23 5.60
CA LEU A 57 -1.08 4.43 6.43
C LEU A 57 -1.05 5.69 5.56
N VAL A 58 -1.95 6.64 5.85
CA VAL A 58 -2.20 7.85 5.05
C VAL A 58 -2.02 9.17 5.83
N ASN A 59 -1.68 9.12 7.12
CA ASN A 59 -1.62 10.31 7.99
C ASN A 59 -0.20 10.65 8.44
N GLU A 60 0.12 11.95 8.59
CA GLU A 60 1.43 12.49 9.03
C GLU A 60 1.93 11.89 10.36
N ASN A 61 0.99 11.46 11.23
CA ASN A 61 1.28 10.78 12.49
C ASN A 61 1.58 9.28 12.35
N ALA A 62 1.59 8.72 11.14
CA ALA A 62 1.87 7.31 10.90
C ALA A 62 3.30 6.91 11.28
N LEU A 63 4.25 7.84 11.28
CA LEU A 63 5.60 7.60 11.81
C LEU A 63 5.57 7.28 13.31
N VAL A 64 4.69 7.95 14.06
CA VAL A 64 4.45 7.67 15.49
C VAL A 64 3.79 6.31 15.65
N LEU A 65 2.77 5.99 14.86
CA LEU A 65 2.11 4.68 14.88
C LEU A 65 3.05 3.51 14.46
N ALA A 66 3.93 3.74 13.48
CA ALA A 66 4.90 2.76 13.02
C ALA A 66 5.96 2.48 14.11
N LEU A 67 6.36 3.50 14.86
CA LEU A 67 7.26 3.36 16.02
C LEU A 67 6.56 2.64 17.18
N GLU A 68 5.29 2.91 17.45
CA GLU A 68 4.51 2.17 18.48
C GLU A 68 4.32 0.69 18.14
N CYS A 69 4.28 0.32 16.86
CA CYS A 69 4.20 -1.10 16.45
C CYS A 69 5.53 -1.86 16.54
N LEU A 70 6.65 -1.17 16.82
CA LEU A 70 8.00 -1.74 16.88
C LEU A 70 8.53 -1.89 18.33
N ILE A 71 7.75 -1.50 19.35
CA ILE A 71 8.04 -1.63 20.79
C ILE A 71 7.05 -2.63 21.39
#